data_AF-K1R6K2-F1
#
_entry.id   AF-K1R6K2-F1
#
_cell.length_a   1.000
_cell.length_b   1.000
_cell.length_c   1.000
_cell.angle_alpha   90.00
_cell.angle_beta   90.00
_cell.angle_gamma   90.00
#
_symmetry.space_group_name_H-M   'P 1'
#
loop_
_entity.id
_entity.type
_entity.pdbx_description
1 polymer ?
#
loop_
_entity_poly.entity_id
_entity_poly.type
_entity_poly.pdbx_seq_one_letter_code
_entity_poly.pdbx_strand_id
1 'polypeptide(L)'
;ADTSTILPQILNDLQQSEVDSAYLQMESAYRDFVDAYALAVPQEFTDEMGSLLEEVKQNFNFFGVLTKEEAQLCALAFLETCFDGNTSLPLDSTAKGTTYQYATVAALALRYYGIPARYVEGFTVKTQENFNISATAENAGAWVEVYQDGVGWLPLALTPGLESLAPE
;
A
#
# COMPACT_ATOMS: atom_id res chain seq x y z
N ALA A 1 -3.67 -19.91 -6.71
CA ALA A 1 -4.81 -19.42 -5.94
C ALA A 1 -5.12 -18.01 -6.43
N ASP A 2 -6.39 -17.67 -6.66
CA ASP A 2 -6.77 -16.38 -7.23
C ASP A 2 -6.33 -15.23 -6.32
N THR A 3 -5.46 -14.36 -6.83
CA THR A 3 -4.90 -13.19 -6.13
C THR A 3 -5.99 -12.27 -5.55
N SER A 4 -7.19 -12.28 -6.13
CA SER A 4 -8.37 -11.53 -5.66
C SER A 4 -8.94 -12.04 -4.31
N THR A 5 -8.57 -13.24 -3.86
CA THR A 5 -9.03 -13.82 -2.58
C THR A 5 -7.97 -13.86 -1.49
N ILE A 6 -6.69 -13.81 -1.86
CA ILE A 6 -5.57 -13.93 -0.90
C ILE A 6 -5.40 -12.66 -0.07
N LEU A 7 -5.48 -11.48 -0.71
CA LEU A 7 -5.28 -10.21 -0.02
C LEU A 7 -6.37 -9.94 1.04
N PRO A 8 -7.68 -10.12 0.75
CA PRO A 8 -8.72 -10.01 1.77
C PRO A 8 -8.55 -11.00 2.93
N GLN A 9 -8.07 -12.22 2.64
CA GLN A 9 -7.85 -13.25 3.65
C GLN A 9 -6.71 -12.88 4.61
N ILE A 10 -5.57 -12.44 4.07
CA ILE A 10 -4.42 -11.98 4.87
C ILE A 10 -4.83 -10.80 5.75
N LEU A 11 -5.58 -9.84 5.19
CA LEU A 11 -6.07 -8.68 5.94
C LEU A 11 -7.01 -9.09 7.08
N ASN A 12 -7.88 -10.07 6.87
CA ASN A 12 -8.83 -10.58 7.88
C ASN A 12 -8.14 -11.42 8.96
N ASP A 13 -7.18 -12.28 8.59
CA ASP A 13 -6.43 -13.11 9.54
C ASP A 13 -5.55 -12.26 10.47
N LEU A 14 -4.99 -11.17 9.95
CA LEU A 14 -4.26 -10.18 10.77
C LEU A 14 -5.20 -9.37 11.70
N GLN A 15 -6.49 -9.27 11.38
CA GLN A 15 -7.49 -8.59 12.22
C GLN A 15 -8.04 -9.49 13.35
N GLN A 16 -7.97 -10.82 13.20
CA GLN A 16 -8.61 -11.77 14.13
C GLN A 16 -7.69 -12.34 15.22
N SER A 17 -6.37 -12.13 15.17
CA SER A 17 -5.53 -12.42 16.33
C SER A 17 -5.91 -11.46 17.45
N GLU A 18 -6.48 -11.94 18.56
CA GLU A 18 -6.82 -11.13 19.73
C GLU A 18 -5.58 -10.38 20.23
N VAL A 19 -5.40 -9.15 19.74
CA VAL A 19 -4.31 -8.27 20.14
C VAL A 19 -4.60 -7.83 21.57
N ASP A 20 -3.69 -8.17 22.48
CA ASP A 20 -3.80 -7.85 23.90
C ASP A 20 -4.04 -6.33 24.08
N SER A 21 -5.17 -5.96 24.67
CA SER A 21 -5.62 -4.56 24.83
C SER A 21 -4.57 -3.63 25.47
N ALA A 22 -3.68 -4.19 26.31
CA ALA A 22 -2.57 -3.47 26.91
C ALA A 22 -1.51 -3.04 25.89
N TYR A 23 -1.23 -3.88 24.89
CA TYR A 23 -0.31 -3.55 23.80
C TYR A 23 -0.88 -2.42 22.93
N LEU A 24 -2.14 -2.50 22.52
CA LEU A 24 -2.80 -1.46 21.71
C LEU A 24 -2.86 -0.10 22.43
N GLN A 25 -2.96 -0.12 23.76
CA GLN A 25 -2.89 1.08 24.57
C GLN A 25 -1.47 1.64 24.65
N MET A 26 -0.45 0.78 24.77
CA MET A 26 0.95 1.21 24.81
C MET A 26 1.43 1.73 23.46
N GLU A 27 0.93 1.16 22.37
CA GLU A 27 1.24 1.53 20.98
C GLU A 27 0.48 2.77 20.50
N SER A 28 -0.55 3.24 21.21
CA SER A 28 -1.42 4.32 20.75
C SER A 28 -0.69 5.63 20.41
N ALA A 29 0.36 5.99 21.17
CA ALA A 29 1.15 7.19 20.90
C ALA A 29 1.91 7.08 19.56
N TYR A 30 2.33 5.87 19.19
CA TYR A 30 2.93 5.63 17.88
C TYR A 30 1.88 5.63 16.78
N ARG A 31 0.69 5.05 17.02
CA ARG A 31 -0.45 5.13 16.10
C ARG A 31 -0.84 6.57 15.78
N ASP A 32 -0.97 7.42 16.80
CA ASP A 32 -1.30 8.84 16.61
C ASP A 32 -0.26 9.56 15.74
N PHE A 33 1.03 9.22 15.90
CA PHE A 33 2.10 9.72 15.04
C PHE A 33 1.96 9.20 13.60
N VAL A 34 1.64 7.91 13.43
CA VAL A 34 1.42 7.31 12.12
C VAL A 34 0.25 7.98 11.42
N ASP A 35 -0.89 8.16 12.08
CA ASP A 35 -2.06 8.82 11.48
C ASP A 35 -1.75 10.26 11.07
N ALA A 36 -0.98 10.99 11.87
CA ALA A 36 -0.58 12.37 11.53
C ALA A 36 0.37 12.46 10.31
N TYR A 37 1.27 11.49 10.15
CA TYR A 37 2.31 11.53 9.12
C TYR A 37 1.95 10.74 7.87
N ALA A 38 1.45 9.53 8.06
CA ALA A 38 1.24 8.55 7.02
C ALA A 38 -0.17 8.58 6.41
N LEU A 39 -0.96 9.63 6.68
CA LEU A 39 -2.20 9.95 5.95
C LEU A 39 -2.09 11.24 5.14
N ALA A 40 -0.97 11.96 5.23
CA ALA A 40 -0.79 13.21 4.50
C ALA A 40 -0.70 12.97 2.98
N VAL A 41 -1.57 13.66 2.22
CA VAL A 41 -1.60 13.65 0.76
C VAL A 41 -1.27 15.06 0.24
N PRO A 42 -0.25 15.23 -0.62
CA PRO A 42 0.06 16.51 -1.24
C PRO A 42 -1.08 17.01 -2.13
N GLN A 43 -1.28 18.32 -2.17
CA GLN A 43 -2.35 18.94 -2.97
C GLN A 43 -2.20 18.63 -4.46
N GLU A 44 -0.96 18.57 -4.95
CA GLU A 44 -0.65 18.27 -6.34
C GLU A 44 -1.19 16.90 -6.76
N PHE A 45 -1.08 15.89 -5.89
CA PHE A 45 -1.64 14.56 -6.16
C PHE A 45 -3.17 14.59 -6.17
N THR A 46 -3.79 15.34 -5.27
CA THR A 46 -5.26 15.48 -5.27
C THR A 46 -5.77 16.27 -6.47
N ASP A 47 -5.00 17.24 -6.97
CA ASP A 47 -5.36 18.01 -8.16
C ASP A 47 -5.30 17.12 -9.42
N GLU A 48 -4.31 16.25 -9.51
CA GLU A 48 -4.13 15.34 -10.65
C GLU A 48 -5.08 14.12 -10.61
N MET A 49 -5.21 13.46 -9.45
CA MET A 49 -5.89 12.16 -9.33
C MET A 49 -7.24 12.22 -8.57
N GLY A 50 -7.57 13.35 -7.95
CA GLY A 50 -8.73 13.47 -7.05
C GLY A 50 -10.06 13.13 -7.71
N SER A 51 -10.26 13.50 -8.97
CA SER A 51 -11.50 13.17 -9.70
C SER A 51 -11.66 11.65 -9.85
N LEU A 52 -10.57 10.94 -10.18
CA LEU A 52 -10.58 9.49 -10.33
C LEU A 52 -10.76 8.78 -8.97
N LEU A 53 -10.12 9.29 -7.92
CA LEU A 53 -10.28 8.76 -6.56
C LEU A 53 -11.73 8.89 -6.06
N GLU A 54 -12.38 10.02 -6.30
CA GLU A 54 -13.79 10.20 -5.92
C GLU A 54 -14.75 9.40 -6.81
N GLU A 55 -14.45 9.26 -8.11
CA GLU A 55 -15.22 8.39 -9.02
C GLU A 55 -15.25 6.94 -8.51
N VAL A 56 -14.10 6.41 -8.05
CA VAL A 56 -14.03 5.07 -7.47
C VAL A 56 -14.94 4.93 -6.25
N LYS A 57 -14.96 5.89 -5.33
CA LYS A 57 -15.87 5.88 -4.17
C LYS A 57 -17.34 5.88 -4.59
N GLN A 58 -17.69 6.70 -5.58
CA GLN A 58 -19.05 6.81 -6.10
C GLN A 58 -19.51 5.52 -6.78
N ASN A 59 -18.62 4.83 -7.49
CA ASN A 59 -18.92 3.55 -8.14
C ASN A 59 -19.32 2.46 -7.12
N PHE A 60 -18.78 2.51 -5.90
CA PHE A 60 -19.18 1.64 -4.80
C PHE A 60 -20.36 2.18 -3.96
N ASN A 61 -20.87 3.38 -4.26
CA ASN A 61 -21.86 4.10 -3.45
C ASN A 61 -21.39 4.37 -2.00
N PHE A 62 -20.09 4.58 -1.80
CA PHE A 62 -19.55 4.95 -0.49
C PHE A 62 -19.54 6.48 -0.34
N PHE A 63 -19.96 6.95 0.84
CA PHE A 63 -20.08 8.38 1.15
C PHE A 63 -19.51 8.69 2.54
N GLY A 64 -18.89 9.86 2.69
CA GLY A 64 -18.33 10.29 3.96
C GLY A 64 -17.02 9.58 4.31
N VAL A 65 -16.83 9.32 5.62
CA VAL A 65 -15.65 8.62 6.13
C VAL A 65 -15.81 7.13 5.88
N LEU A 66 -14.83 6.54 5.20
CA LEU A 66 -14.82 5.11 4.86
C LEU A 66 -14.49 4.26 6.09
N THR A 67 -15.10 3.10 6.18
CA THR A 67 -14.62 1.99 7.01
C THR A 67 -13.30 1.44 6.45
N LYS A 68 -12.59 0.61 7.23
CA LYS A 68 -11.31 0.01 6.79
C LYS A 68 -11.52 -0.84 5.53
N GLU A 69 -12.62 -1.59 5.48
CA GLU A 69 -12.95 -2.48 4.37
C GLU A 69 -13.33 -1.68 3.11
N GLU A 70 -14.12 -0.63 3.25
CA GLU A 70 -14.47 0.27 2.14
C GLU A 70 -13.23 0.99 1.58
N ALA A 71 -12.35 1.46 2.47
CA ALA A 71 -11.08 2.07 2.08
C ALA A 71 -10.19 1.10 1.28
N GLN A 72 -10.12 -0.16 1.70
CA GLN A 72 -9.35 -1.19 1.00
C GLN A 72 -9.92 -1.48 -0.39
N LEU A 73 -11.24 -1.59 -0.51
CA LEU A 73 -11.92 -1.80 -1.80
C LEU A 73 -11.68 -0.63 -2.76
N CYS A 74 -11.81 0.61 -2.27
CA CYS A 74 -11.52 1.80 -3.09
C CYS A 74 -10.05 1.87 -3.50
N ALA A 75 -9.12 1.60 -2.58
CA ALA A 75 -7.69 1.59 -2.90
C ALA A 75 -7.37 0.55 -3.97
N LEU A 76 -7.86 -0.67 -3.83
CA LEU A 76 -7.63 -1.74 -4.80
C LEU A 76 -8.18 -1.37 -6.18
N ALA A 77 -9.45 -0.97 -6.27
CA ALA A 77 -10.10 -0.63 -7.54
C ALA A 77 -9.41 0.55 -8.25
N PHE A 78 -8.97 1.56 -7.48
CA PHE A 78 -8.22 2.69 -8.02
C PHE A 78 -6.87 2.25 -8.60
N LEU A 79 -6.12 1.41 -7.88
CA LEU A 79 -4.82 0.94 -8.33
C LEU A 79 -4.95 0.02 -9.56
N GLU A 80 -5.95 -0.85 -9.60
CA GLU A 80 -6.26 -1.65 -10.79
C GLU A 80 -6.52 -0.77 -12.02
N THR A 81 -7.27 0.32 -11.84
CA THR A 81 -7.54 1.30 -12.91
C THR A 81 -6.28 2.08 -13.33
N CYS A 82 -5.44 2.45 -12.36
CA CYS A 82 -4.20 3.19 -12.64
C CYS A 82 -3.20 2.35 -13.45
N PHE A 83 -3.10 1.05 -13.16
CA PHE A 83 -2.09 0.16 -13.72
C PHE A 83 -2.61 -0.75 -14.83
N ASP A 84 -3.81 -0.47 -15.37
CA ASP A 84 -4.35 -1.11 -16.57
C ASP A 84 -3.62 -0.69 -17.88
N GLY A 85 -2.77 0.34 -17.80
CA GLY A 85 -1.94 0.86 -18.88
C GLY A 85 -2.56 2.03 -19.67
N ASN A 86 -3.79 2.45 -19.36
CA ASN A 86 -4.52 3.50 -20.08
C ASN A 86 -4.57 4.83 -19.32
N THR A 87 -4.28 4.81 -18.03
CA THR A 87 -4.33 6.00 -17.17
C THR A 87 -3.01 6.77 -17.22
N SER A 88 -3.08 8.10 -17.42
CA SER A 88 -1.92 8.97 -17.23
C SER A 88 -1.66 9.13 -15.74
N LEU A 89 -0.46 8.79 -15.28
CA LEU A 89 -0.13 8.82 -13.85
C LEU A 89 0.86 9.95 -13.51
N PRO A 90 0.86 10.42 -12.25
CA PRO A 90 1.93 11.27 -11.74
C PRO A 90 3.29 10.63 -12.03
N LEU A 91 4.32 11.46 -12.29
CA LEU A 91 5.67 11.03 -12.64
C LEU A 91 5.81 10.29 -13.98
N ASP A 92 4.79 10.34 -14.87
CA ASP A 92 4.86 9.73 -16.21
C ASP A 92 6.03 10.22 -17.08
N SER A 93 6.54 11.43 -16.82
CA SER A 93 7.69 11.98 -17.54
C SER A 93 9.05 11.52 -16.99
N THR A 94 9.10 10.96 -15.78
CA THR A 94 10.36 10.69 -15.06
C THR A 94 10.53 9.24 -14.61
N ALA A 95 9.44 8.56 -14.24
CA ALA A 95 9.47 7.24 -13.60
C ALA A 95 8.42 6.27 -14.16
N LYS A 96 7.91 6.54 -15.37
CA LYS A 96 6.84 5.76 -15.99
C LYS A 96 7.10 4.27 -16.00
N GLY A 97 6.13 3.49 -15.50
CA GLY A 97 6.19 2.03 -15.50
C GLY A 97 7.25 1.44 -14.56
N THR A 98 7.80 2.24 -13.64
CA THR A 98 8.77 1.76 -12.65
C THR A 98 8.12 1.49 -11.30
N THR A 99 8.82 0.73 -10.45
CA THR A 99 8.42 0.50 -9.05
C THR A 99 8.31 1.79 -8.24
N TYR A 100 9.10 2.82 -8.58
CA TYR A 100 9.07 4.15 -7.95
C TYR A 100 7.76 4.90 -8.21
N GLN A 101 7.30 4.94 -9.47
CA GLN A 101 6.00 5.51 -9.82
C GLN A 101 4.88 4.71 -9.17
N TYR A 102 4.95 3.38 -9.28
CA TYR A 102 3.98 2.48 -8.67
C TYR A 102 3.81 2.76 -7.17
N ALA A 103 4.91 2.72 -6.41
CA ALA A 103 4.89 2.90 -4.97
C ALA A 103 4.46 4.31 -4.55
N THR A 104 4.79 5.33 -5.35
CA THR A 104 4.32 6.70 -5.11
C THR A 104 2.80 6.80 -5.23
N VAL A 105 2.24 6.33 -6.35
CA VAL A 105 0.79 6.39 -6.60
C VAL A 105 0.04 5.52 -5.60
N ALA A 106 0.54 4.32 -5.30
CA ALA A 106 -0.06 3.40 -4.35
C ALA A 106 -0.07 3.97 -2.93
N ALA A 107 1.06 4.51 -2.44
CA ALA A 107 1.10 5.11 -1.11
C ALA A 107 0.10 6.27 -1.01
N LEU A 108 0.09 7.18 -1.97
CA LEU A 108 -0.79 8.35 -1.91
C LEU A 108 -2.28 8.00 -2.05
N ALA A 109 -2.63 7.00 -2.85
CA ALA A 109 -4.00 6.52 -2.95
C ALA A 109 -4.50 5.89 -1.64
N LEU A 110 -3.68 5.05 -1.00
CA LEU A 110 -4.02 4.45 0.30
C LEU A 110 -4.26 5.53 1.35
N ARG A 111 -3.38 6.53 1.41
CA ARG A 111 -3.52 7.69 2.30
C ARG A 111 -4.81 8.45 2.07
N TYR A 112 -5.15 8.68 0.80
CA TYR A 112 -6.38 9.37 0.43
C TYR A 112 -7.63 8.66 0.94
N TYR A 113 -7.64 7.32 0.88
CA TYR A 113 -8.76 6.52 1.40
C TYR A 113 -8.71 6.29 2.92
N GLY A 114 -7.75 6.88 3.64
CA GLY A 114 -7.64 6.77 5.09
C GLY A 114 -6.86 5.56 5.59
N ILE A 115 -6.08 4.90 4.73
CA ILE A 115 -5.18 3.80 5.12
C ILE A 115 -3.78 4.38 5.33
N PRO A 116 -3.22 4.34 6.54
CA PRO A 116 -1.88 4.87 6.77
C PRO A 116 -0.84 4.07 5.99
N ALA A 117 -0.11 4.73 5.11
CA ALA A 117 0.82 4.10 4.19
C ALA A 117 2.13 4.87 4.07
N ARG A 118 3.24 4.16 3.84
CA ARG A 118 4.54 4.77 3.59
C ARG A 118 5.21 4.20 2.35
N TYR A 119 5.89 5.08 1.64
CA TYR A 119 6.77 4.77 0.54
C TYR A 119 8.12 4.26 1.09
N VAL A 120 8.65 3.20 0.49
CA VAL A 120 9.93 2.61 0.88
C VAL A 120 10.78 2.34 -0.36
N GLU A 121 12.07 2.61 -0.28
CA GLU A 121 13.08 2.26 -1.29
C GLU A 121 14.13 1.34 -0.68
N GLY A 122 14.65 0.42 -1.48
CA GLY A 122 15.69 -0.49 -1.05
C GLY A 122 16.03 -1.53 -2.09
N PHE A 123 16.60 -2.64 -1.63
CA PHE A 123 16.99 -3.76 -2.48
C PHE A 123 16.25 -5.02 -2.05
N THR A 124 15.67 -5.74 -3.01
CA THR A 124 14.96 -6.98 -2.74
C THR A 124 15.72 -8.17 -3.32
N VAL A 125 16.16 -9.07 -2.45
CA VAL A 125 16.99 -10.24 -2.80
C VAL A 125 16.46 -11.51 -2.14
N LYS A 126 16.58 -12.64 -2.84
CA LYS A 126 16.37 -13.96 -2.25
C LYS A 126 17.61 -14.35 -1.46
N THR A 127 17.45 -14.53 -0.15
CA THR A 127 18.56 -14.92 0.73
C THR A 127 18.60 -16.43 0.90
N GLN A 128 19.79 -16.96 1.18
CA GLN A 128 19.99 -18.36 1.53
C GLN A 128 20.99 -18.43 2.68
N GLU A 129 20.68 -19.21 3.71
CA GLU A 129 21.54 -19.36 4.88
C GLU A 129 22.93 -19.86 4.48
N ASN A 130 23.98 -19.25 5.04
CA ASN A 130 25.38 -19.54 4.75
C ASN A 130 25.87 -19.23 3.32
N PHE A 131 25.10 -18.46 2.53
CA PHE A 131 25.54 -17.95 1.22
C PHE A 131 25.65 -16.43 1.22
N ASN A 132 26.73 -15.92 0.64
CA ASN A 132 26.84 -14.50 0.31
C ASN A 132 26.02 -14.21 -0.94
N ILE A 133 24.98 -13.37 -0.80
CA ILE A 133 24.16 -12.91 -1.91
C ILE A 133 24.55 -11.48 -2.25
N SER A 134 24.81 -11.20 -3.52
CA SER A 134 25.08 -9.84 -4.00
C SER A 134 23.77 -9.11 -4.30
N ALA A 135 23.57 -7.95 -3.68
CA ALA A 135 22.54 -7.00 -4.08
C ALA A 135 23.15 -6.03 -5.10
N THR A 136 22.58 -5.97 -6.30
CA THR A 136 23.00 -5.08 -7.39
C THR A 136 21.92 -4.03 -7.66
N ALA A 137 22.22 -3.07 -8.54
CA ALA A 137 21.25 -2.06 -8.97
C ALA A 137 19.97 -2.65 -9.57
N GLU A 138 20.02 -3.87 -10.12
CA GLU A 138 18.84 -4.56 -10.65
C GLU A 138 17.87 -5.01 -9.55
N ASN A 139 18.35 -5.14 -8.31
CA ASN A 139 17.52 -5.46 -7.15
C ASN A 139 16.91 -4.20 -6.51
N ALA A 140 17.31 -3.00 -6.95
CA ALA A 140 16.82 -1.75 -6.40
C ALA A 140 15.38 -1.49 -6.85
N GLY A 141 14.55 -1.04 -5.92
CA GLY A 141 13.19 -0.65 -6.23
C GLY A 141 12.49 0.00 -5.05
N ALA A 142 11.22 0.33 -5.29
CA ALA A 142 10.35 0.87 -4.27
C ALA A 142 9.12 -0.02 -4.03
N TRP A 143 8.61 -0.01 -2.82
CA TRP A 143 7.36 -0.66 -2.42
C TRP A 143 6.59 0.23 -1.45
N VAL A 144 5.39 -0.21 -1.09
CA VAL A 144 4.55 0.46 -0.10
C VAL A 144 4.41 -0.43 1.11
N GLU A 145 4.39 0.17 2.29
CA GLU A 145 3.98 -0.49 3.52
C GLU A 145 2.73 0.17 4.07
N VAL A 146 1.80 -0.62 4.60
CA VAL A 146 0.61 -0.15 5.30
C VAL A 146 0.76 -0.38 6.79
N TYR A 147 0.26 0.54 7.60
CA TYR A 147 0.26 0.38 9.04
C TYR A 147 -0.98 -0.37 9.49
N GLN A 148 -0.78 -1.36 10.35
CA GLN A 148 -1.85 -2.10 10.99
C GLN A 148 -1.70 -2.05 12.50
N ASP A 149 -2.74 -1.56 13.17
CA ASP A 149 -2.84 -1.53 14.64
C ASP A 149 -2.51 -2.90 15.24
N GLY A 150 -1.69 -2.93 16.27
CA GLY A 150 -1.30 -4.18 16.92
C GLY A 150 -0.21 -4.99 16.20
N VAL A 151 0.04 -4.73 14.90
CA VAL A 151 0.99 -5.51 14.08
C VAL A 151 2.20 -4.68 13.67
N GLY A 152 1.99 -3.43 13.24
CA GLY A 152 3.03 -2.55 12.73
C GLY A 152 2.95 -2.33 11.22
N TRP A 153 4.10 -2.06 10.59
CA TRP A 153 4.20 -1.84 9.15
C TRP A 153 4.29 -3.16 8.38
N LEU A 154 3.42 -3.32 7.38
CA LEU A 154 3.34 -4.51 6.55
C LEU A 154 3.58 -4.15 5.07
N PRO A 155 4.50 -4.84 4.37
CA PRO A 155 4.71 -4.60 2.95
C PRO A 155 3.50 -5.02 2.14
N LEU A 156 3.06 -4.13 1.25
CA LEU A 156 1.96 -4.35 0.36
C LEU A 156 2.47 -5.07 -0.89
N ALA A 157 2.14 -6.35 -1.00
CA ALA A 157 2.48 -7.19 -2.13
C ALA A 157 1.58 -6.87 -3.33
N LEU A 158 1.69 -5.66 -3.89
CA LEU A 158 0.95 -5.28 -5.09
C LEU A 158 1.85 -4.97 -6.29
N THR A 159 3.17 -5.16 -6.16
CA THR A 159 4.10 -4.94 -7.28
C THR A 159 4.20 -6.21 -8.14
N PRO A 160 3.88 -6.16 -9.44
CA PRO A 160 4.22 -7.24 -10.36
C PRO A 160 5.72 -7.52 -10.27
N GLY A 161 6.10 -8.74 -9.87
CA GLY A 161 7.49 -9.17 -9.63
C GLY A 161 7.87 -9.43 -8.16
N LEU A 162 7.10 -8.90 -7.20
CA LEU A 162 7.27 -9.20 -5.76
C LEU A 162 6.53 -10.48 -5.33
N GLU A 163 5.61 -10.99 -6.15
CA GLU A 163 4.92 -12.27 -5.94
C GLU A 163 5.90 -13.45 -5.77
N SER A 164 7.10 -13.39 -6.36
CA SER A 164 8.09 -14.48 -6.29
C SER A 164 8.93 -14.48 -5.00
N LEU A 165 8.74 -13.51 -4.12
CA LEU A 165 9.53 -13.33 -2.89
C LEU A 165 8.74 -13.64 -1.62
N ALA A 166 7.44 -13.93 -1.74
CA ALA A 166 6.74 -14.68 -0.72
C ALA A 166 7.43 -16.06 -0.59
N PRO A 167 7.68 -16.57 0.63
CA PRO A 167 8.17 -17.92 0.80
C PRO A 167 7.18 -18.91 0.15
N GLU A 168 7.69 -19.84 -0.68
CA GLU A 168 6.96 -21.06 -1.03
C GLU A 168 6.75 -21.95 0.20
#